data_AF-T1C2N6-F1
#
_entry.id   AF-T1C2N6-F1
#
_cell.length_a   1.000
_cell.length_b   1.000
_cell.length_c   1.000
_cell.angle_alpha   90.00
_cell.angle_beta   90.00
_cell.angle_gamma   90.00
#
_symmetry.space_group_name_H-M   'P 1'
#
loop_
_entity.id
_entity.type
_entity.pdbx_description
1 polymer ?
#
loop_
_entity_poly.entity_id
_entity_poly.type
_entity_poly.pdbx_seq_one_letter_code
_entity_poly.pdbx_strand_id
1 'polypeptide(L)'
;MWAPGGQNRPYKAPASVSARNKTWHYYIRRYSSTVEAKGETEQELLNLAAKVPFDDRFNQMSKVNDLSKSLMQSFLQEVGSELAKDAANLSVEVLGRQMNVVGGPAESPWPKNVGLMFFNEHPEHFFPGTQIDVVWFPEDAGGDRFDEKIFKGPLARMTREALDYIQRNYLHETVVKHPG
;
A
#
# COMPACT_ATOMS: atom_id res chain seq x y z
N MET A 1 -19.83 1.52 1.39
CA MET A 1 -19.38 1.53 2.80
C MET A 1 -17.88 1.33 2.79
N TRP A 2 -17.10 2.32 3.23
CA TRP A 2 -15.64 2.25 3.32
C TRP A 2 -15.29 2.07 4.80
N ALA A 3 -14.55 1.02 5.15
CA ALA A 3 -14.17 0.73 6.53
C ALA A 3 -12.64 0.71 6.61
N PRO A 4 -11.99 1.72 7.22
CA PRO A 4 -10.55 1.71 7.39
C PRO A 4 -10.15 0.55 8.33
N GLY A 5 -9.03 -0.10 8.05
CA GLY A 5 -8.44 -1.04 9.01
C GLY A 5 -8.06 -0.29 10.28
N GLY A 6 -8.63 -0.66 11.43
CA GLY A 6 -8.21 -0.08 12.71
C GLY A 6 -7.04 -0.85 13.33
N GLN A 7 -6.46 -0.30 14.38
CA GLN A 7 -5.28 -0.89 15.04
C GLN A 7 -5.63 -2.11 15.91
N ASN A 8 -6.88 -2.19 16.38
CA ASN A 8 -7.38 -3.29 17.22
C ASN A 8 -7.93 -4.43 16.36
N ARG A 9 -7.01 -5.15 15.71
CA ARG A 9 -7.29 -6.36 14.92
C ARG A 9 -7.04 -7.60 15.80
N PRO A 10 -7.63 -8.76 15.51
CA PRO A 10 -8.63 -9.01 14.47
C PRO A 10 -10.05 -8.64 14.93
N TYR A 11 -10.97 -8.39 13.99
CA TYR A 11 -12.36 -8.04 14.28
C TYR A 11 -13.26 -9.26 14.33
N LYS A 12 -14.22 -9.26 15.25
CA LYS A 12 -15.30 -10.26 15.28
C LYS A 12 -16.56 -9.73 14.58
N ALA A 13 -17.32 -10.64 13.97
CA ALA A 13 -18.66 -10.39 13.46
C ALA A 13 -19.66 -11.38 14.09
N PRO A 14 -20.96 -11.04 14.18
CA PRO A 14 -21.94 -11.96 14.73
C PRO A 14 -22.23 -13.09 13.74
N ALA A 15 -22.42 -14.31 14.24
CA ALA A 15 -22.82 -15.47 13.43
C ALA A 15 -24.15 -15.24 12.68
N SER A 16 -25.05 -14.43 13.26
CA SER A 16 -26.28 -13.98 12.61
C SER A 16 -26.57 -12.52 12.94
N VAL A 17 -26.72 -11.71 11.90
CA VAL A 17 -27.01 -10.27 12.00
C VAL A 17 -28.44 -10.02 12.51
N SER A 18 -29.36 -10.98 12.39
CA SER A 18 -30.75 -10.86 12.85
C SER A 18 -31.03 -11.49 14.23
N ALA A 19 -30.12 -12.30 14.77
CA ALA A 19 -30.34 -12.98 16.06
C ALA A 19 -30.48 -12.01 17.24
N ARG A 20 -31.40 -12.28 18.17
CA ARG A 20 -31.61 -11.49 19.40
C ARG A 20 -30.41 -11.56 20.35
N ASN A 21 -29.79 -12.74 20.45
CA ASN A 21 -28.53 -12.95 21.15
C ASN A 21 -27.40 -13.10 20.13
N LYS A 22 -26.33 -12.32 20.28
CA LYS A 22 -25.20 -12.29 19.34
C LYS A 22 -24.05 -13.17 19.84
N THR A 23 -23.69 -14.18 19.04
CA THR A 23 -22.44 -14.92 19.21
C THR A 23 -21.42 -14.38 18.20
N TRP A 24 -20.24 -14.00 18.68
CA TRP A 24 -19.24 -13.28 17.90
C TRP A 24 -18.06 -14.18 17.55
N HIS A 25 -17.71 -14.24 16.27
CA HIS A 25 -16.63 -15.08 15.75
C HIS A 25 -15.67 -14.28 14.88
N TYR A 26 -14.44 -14.77 14.74
CA TYR A 26 -13.51 -14.27 13.75
C TYR A 26 -13.82 -14.88 12.38
N TYR A 27 -13.70 -14.08 11.32
CA TYR A 27 -13.88 -14.53 9.94
C TYR A 27 -12.69 -14.11 9.10
N ILE A 28 -12.26 -15.00 8.20
CA ILE A 28 -11.19 -14.72 7.24
C ILE A 28 -11.68 -14.92 5.81
N ARG A 29 -11.04 -14.22 4.87
CA ARG A 29 -11.25 -14.44 3.44
C ARG A 29 -10.34 -15.57 2.97
N ARG A 30 -10.92 -16.66 2.49
CA ARG A 30 -10.21 -17.77 1.86
C ARG A 30 -10.69 -17.88 0.43
N TYR A 31 -9.85 -17.48 -0.52
CA TYR A 31 -10.22 -17.30 -1.93
C TYR A 31 -11.43 -16.35 -2.08
N SER A 32 -12.50 -16.82 -2.73
CA SER A 32 -13.76 -16.11 -2.95
C SER A 32 -14.78 -16.30 -1.82
N SER A 33 -14.41 -16.93 -0.71
CA SER A 33 -15.32 -17.26 0.40
C SER A 33 -14.89 -16.65 1.72
N THR A 34 -15.86 -16.26 2.53
CA THR A 34 -15.62 -15.82 3.92
C THR A 34 -15.97 -16.97 4.84
N VAL A 35 -14.99 -17.43 5.62
CA VAL A 35 -15.13 -18.59 6.51
C VAL A 35 -14.82 -18.20 7.94
N GLU A 36 -15.48 -18.85 8.89
CA GLU A 36 -15.18 -18.69 10.31
C GLU A 36 -13.76 -19.21 10.58
N ALA A 37 -12.92 -18.42 11.24
CA ALA A 37 -11.61 -18.86 11.70
C ALA A 37 -11.78 -19.68 12.98
N LYS A 38 -11.29 -20.92 12.98
CA LYS A 38 -11.33 -21.85 14.13
C LYS A 38 -9.98 -22.54 14.30
N GLY A 39 -9.69 -22.99 15.52
CA GLY A 39 -8.52 -23.82 15.81
C GLY A 39 -7.21 -23.13 15.42
N GLU A 40 -6.36 -23.84 14.67
CA GLU A 40 -5.05 -23.31 14.22
C GLU A 40 -5.17 -22.02 13.41
N THR A 41 -6.18 -21.90 12.55
CA THR A 41 -6.40 -20.69 11.74
C THR A 41 -6.77 -19.48 12.61
N GLU A 42 -7.53 -19.71 13.68
CA GLU A 42 -7.83 -18.64 14.65
C GLU A 42 -6.56 -18.24 15.41
N GLN A 43 -5.75 -19.21 15.83
CA GLN A 43 -4.50 -18.96 16.53
C GLN A 43 -3.50 -18.19 15.65
N GLU A 44 -3.36 -18.58 14.38
CA GLU A 44 -2.52 -17.90 13.40
C GLU A 44 -3.02 -16.46 13.14
N LEU A 45 -4.33 -16.28 12.95
CA LEU A 45 -4.94 -14.97 12.79
C LEU A 45 -4.64 -14.07 13.99
N LEU A 46 -4.79 -14.58 15.22
CA LEU A 46 -4.49 -13.84 16.44
C LEU A 46 -3.01 -13.48 16.53
N ASN A 47 -2.11 -14.40 16.19
CA ASN A 47 -0.67 -14.16 16.18
C ASN A 47 -0.25 -13.10 15.16
N LEU A 48 -0.83 -13.12 13.96
CA LEU A 48 -0.58 -12.13 12.91
C LEU A 48 -1.15 -10.76 13.28
N ALA A 49 -2.34 -10.74 13.87
CA ALA A 49 -3.02 -9.51 14.27
C ALA A 49 -2.46 -8.89 15.57
N ALA A 50 -1.63 -9.61 16.32
CA ALA A 50 -0.99 -9.12 17.54
C ALA A 50 -0.01 -7.96 17.29
N LYS A 51 0.39 -7.72 16.03
CA LYS A 51 1.28 -6.61 15.66
C LYS A 51 0.63 -5.73 14.61
N VAL A 52 0.80 -4.42 14.78
CA VAL A 52 0.46 -3.47 13.72
C VAL A 52 1.26 -3.84 12.45
N PRO A 53 0.63 -3.94 11.27
CA PRO A 53 1.31 -4.15 10.00
C PRO A 53 2.41 -3.11 9.76
N PHE A 54 3.49 -3.50 9.07
CA PHE A 54 4.67 -2.64 8.94
C PHE A 54 4.34 -1.26 8.37
N ASP A 55 3.52 -1.20 7.33
CA ASP A 55 3.05 -0.01 6.62
C ASP A 55 2.20 0.92 7.52
N ASP A 56 1.42 0.35 8.44
CA ASP A 56 0.57 1.09 9.38
C ASP A 56 1.31 1.58 10.65
N ARG A 57 2.54 1.12 10.90
CA ARG A 57 3.32 1.53 12.09
C ARG A 57 3.75 2.99 11.99
N PHE A 58 3.76 3.67 13.14
CA PHE A 58 4.38 4.99 13.28
C PHE A 58 5.90 4.90 13.19
N ASN A 59 6.50 5.82 12.45
CA ASN A 59 7.95 5.96 12.39
C ASN A 59 8.40 7.06 13.34
N GLN A 60 8.73 6.67 14.58
CA GLN A 60 9.11 7.58 15.66
C GLN A 60 10.48 8.25 15.48
N MET A 61 11.24 7.87 14.45
CA MET A 61 12.53 8.48 14.13
C MET A 61 12.40 9.59 13.07
N SER A 62 11.19 9.78 12.53
CA SER A 62 10.90 10.73 11.45
C SER A 62 9.89 11.78 11.90
N LYS A 63 9.78 12.86 11.15
CA LYS A 63 8.88 13.97 11.41
C LYS A 63 7.82 14.04 10.34
N VAL A 64 6.67 14.63 10.67
CA VAL A 64 5.60 14.89 9.68
C VAL A 64 6.12 15.69 8.48
N ASN A 65 7.09 16.60 8.69
CA ASN A 65 7.70 17.39 7.62
C ASN A 65 8.60 16.59 6.68
N ASP A 66 8.90 15.33 6.98
CA ASP A 66 9.54 14.41 6.02
C ASP A 66 8.55 13.95 4.94
N LEU A 67 7.24 14.21 5.11
CA LEU A 67 6.24 14.02 4.06
C LEU A 67 6.18 15.25 3.14
N SER A 68 6.31 15.01 1.85
CA SER A 68 6.22 15.99 0.78
C SER A 68 4.76 16.29 0.43
N LYS A 69 4.33 17.53 0.73
CA LYS A 69 3.00 18.02 0.37
C LYS A 69 2.73 17.95 -1.14
N SER A 70 3.75 18.23 -1.96
CA SER A 70 3.61 18.19 -3.43
C SER A 70 3.34 16.76 -3.91
N LEU A 71 4.06 15.76 -3.40
CA LEU A 71 3.80 14.36 -3.73
C LEU A 71 2.38 13.93 -3.32
N MET A 72 1.94 14.32 -2.13
CA MET A 72 0.59 14.05 -1.64
C MET A 72 -0.48 14.69 -2.56
N GLN A 73 -0.28 15.96 -2.94
CA GLN A 73 -1.18 16.68 -3.85
C GLN A 73 -1.23 16.04 -5.25
N SER A 74 -0.07 15.78 -5.85
CA SER A 74 0.01 15.14 -7.17
C SER A 74 -0.68 13.78 -7.15
N PHE A 75 -0.44 12.97 -6.11
CA PHE A 75 -1.11 11.68 -5.96
C PHE A 75 -2.63 11.83 -5.85
N LEU A 76 -3.11 12.74 -5.00
CA LEU A 76 -4.55 12.98 -4.84
C LEU A 76 -5.22 13.46 -6.13
N GLN A 77 -4.56 14.34 -6.89
CA GLN A 77 -5.03 14.79 -8.20
C GLN A 77 -5.12 13.63 -9.19
N GLU A 78 -4.08 12.80 -9.24
CA GLU A 78 -4.00 11.68 -10.17
C GLU A 78 -5.09 10.63 -9.92
N VAL A 79 -5.35 10.29 -8.66
CA VAL A 79 -6.41 9.32 -8.30
C VAL A 79 -7.81 9.92 -8.34
N GLY A 80 -7.95 11.19 -8.72
CA GLY A 80 -9.24 11.89 -8.77
C GLY A 80 -9.89 12.07 -7.41
N SER A 81 -9.10 12.22 -6.35
CA SER A 81 -9.63 12.40 -4.99
C SER A 81 -10.29 13.76 -4.83
N GLU A 82 -11.49 13.79 -4.25
CA GLU A 82 -12.15 15.04 -3.85
C GLU A 82 -11.29 15.88 -2.89
N LEU A 83 -10.47 15.22 -2.06
CA LEU A 83 -9.53 15.88 -1.16
C LEU A 83 -8.46 16.72 -1.90
N ALA A 84 -8.20 16.44 -3.18
CA ALA A 84 -7.24 17.20 -3.98
C ALA A 84 -7.59 18.70 -4.07
N LYS A 85 -8.88 19.06 -4.03
CA LYS A 85 -9.37 20.43 -4.14
C LYS A 85 -8.91 21.30 -2.97
N ASP A 86 -8.88 20.72 -1.77
CA ASP A 86 -8.55 21.43 -0.54
C ASP A 86 -7.07 21.26 -0.14
N ALA A 87 -6.38 20.26 -0.70
CA ALA A 87 -5.02 19.89 -0.33
C ALA A 87 -3.99 21.04 -0.45
N ALA A 88 -4.24 22.03 -1.32
CA ALA A 88 -3.42 23.24 -1.43
C ALA A 88 -3.40 24.05 -0.13
N ASN A 89 -4.53 24.13 0.57
CA ASN A 89 -4.74 25.01 1.72
C ASN A 89 -4.46 24.32 3.07
N LEU A 90 -4.34 22.99 3.09
CA LEU A 90 -4.11 22.21 4.31
C LEU A 90 -2.61 22.17 4.69
N SER A 91 -2.31 22.11 5.99
CA SER A 91 -0.94 21.79 6.44
C SER A 91 -0.62 20.31 6.14
N VAL A 92 0.67 19.96 6.13
CA VAL A 92 1.12 18.57 5.91
C VAL A 92 0.53 17.61 6.94
N GLU A 93 0.45 18.04 8.20
CA GLU A 93 -0.16 17.23 9.26
C GLU A 93 -1.65 16.98 9.00
N VAL A 94 -2.43 18.04 8.73
CA VAL A 94 -3.88 17.91 8.52
C VAL A 94 -4.15 17.05 7.29
N LEU A 95 -3.46 17.31 6.18
CA LEU A 95 -3.58 16.52 4.96
C LEU A 95 -3.17 15.05 5.21
N GLY A 96 -2.05 14.84 5.92
CA GLY A 96 -1.55 13.51 6.25
C GLY A 96 -2.49 12.70 7.15
N ARG A 97 -3.16 13.36 8.10
CA ARG A 97 -4.20 12.73 8.94
C ARG A 97 -5.42 12.35 8.10
N GLN A 98 -5.87 13.21 7.19
CA GLN A 98 -7.00 12.91 6.29
C GLN A 98 -6.68 11.79 5.30
N MET A 99 -5.44 11.70 4.82
CA MET A 99 -4.93 10.58 4.01
C MET A 99 -4.60 9.33 4.84
N ASN A 100 -4.79 9.36 6.16
CA ASN A 100 -4.48 8.27 7.09
C ASN A 100 -2.99 7.83 7.07
N VAL A 101 -2.08 8.75 6.75
CA VAL A 101 -0.63 8.53 6.74
C VAL A 101 0.12 9.25 7.86
N VAL A 102 -0.59 10.05 8.66
CA VAL A 102 -0.11 10.66 9.91
C VAL A 102 -1.06 10.28 11.03
N GLY A 103 -0.53 9.98 12.21
CA GLY A 103 -1.30 9.70 13.41
C GLY A 103 -0.60 10.17 14.68
N GLY A 104 -1.01 9.63 15.82
CA GLY A 104 -0.52 10.07 17.13
C GLY A 104 -1.30 11.29 17.69
N PRO A 105 -1.04 11.66 18.95
CA PRO A 105 -1.66 12.82 19.59
C PRO A 105 -1.26 14.12 18.87
N ALA A 106 -2.03 15.20 19.07
CA ALA A 106 -1.74 16.50 18.46
C ALA A 106 -0.37 17.06 18.90
N GLU A 107 0.04 16.75 20.13
CA GLU A 107 1.31 17.20 20.72
C GLU A 107 2.53 16.45 20.16
N SER A 108 2.31 15.29 19.54
CA SER A 108 3.37 14.41 19.02
C SER A 108 2.85 13.62 17.81
N PRO A 109 2.69 14.30 16.66
CA PRO A 109 2.25 13.64 15.44
C PRO A 109 3.40 12.87 14.81
N TRP A 110 3.10 11.66 14.34
CA TRP A 110 4.06 10.78 13.70
C TRP A 110 3.56 10.35 12.32
N PRO A 111 4.43 10.36 11.29
CA PRO A 111 4.08 9.71 10.02
C PRO A 111 4.04 8.20 10.21
N LYS A 112 3.20 7.54 9.42
CA LYS A 112 3.23 6.10 9.24
C LYS A 112 4.26 5.71 8.19
N ASN A 113 4.75 4.48 8.24
CA ASN A 113 5.70 3.97 7.26
C ASN A 113 5.16 4.07 5.82
N VAL A 114 3.86 3.79 5.60
CA VAL A 114 3.23 3.96 4.28
C VAL A 114 3.29 5.41 3.78
N GLY A 115 3.19 6.39 4.68
CA GLY A 115 3.32 7.80 4.35
C GLY A 115 4.71 8.12 3.81
N LEU A 116 5.74 7.66 4.51
CA LEU A 116 7.13 7.84 4.08
C LEU A 116 7.43 7.10 2.78
N MET A 117 6.91 5.88 2.59
CA MET A 117 7.10 5.12 1.35
C MET A 117 6.48 5.82 0.13
N PHE A 118 5.29 6.42 0.28
CA PHE A 118 4.59 7.07 -0.84
C PHE A 118 4.95 8.55 -1.04
N PHE A 119 5.26 9.26 0.04
CA PHE A 119 5.29 10.73 0.06
C PHE A 119 6.62 11.30 0.59
N ASN A 120 7.71 10.54 0.57
CA ASN A 120 9.06 11.07 0.70
C ASN A 120 9.80 10.91 -0.65
N GLU A 121 10.65 11.87 -1.03
CA GLU A 121 11.42 11.77 -2.29
C GLU A 121 12.52 10.68 -2.23
N HIS A 122 12.97 10.33 -1.01
CA HIS A 122 14.05 9.39 -0.73
C HIS A 122 13.65 8.37 0.35
N PRO A 123 12.63 7.53 0.12
CA PRO A 123 12.17 6.55 1.12
C PRO A 123 13.25 5.53 1.49
N GLU A 124 14.27 5.33 0.64
CA GLU A 124 15.43 4.47 0.89
C GLU A 124 16.24 4.86 2.13
N HIS A 125 16.18 6.12 2.57
CA HIS A 125 16.83 6.57 3.81
C HIS A 125 16.15 6.02 5.07
N PHE A 126 14.86 5.70 4.99
CA PHE A 126 14.07 5.13 6.09
C PHE A 126 13.96 3.61 5.97
N PHE A 127 13.91 3.11 4.73
CA PHE A 127 13.66 1.72 4.40
C PHE A 127 14.69 1.24 3.37
N PRO A 128 15.86 0.76 3.83
CA PRO A 128 16.91 0.25 2.95
C PRO A 128 16.37 -0.82 1.99
N GLY A 129 16.73 -0.72 0.72
CA GLY A 129 16.25 -1.64 -0.33
C GLY A 129 14.89 -1.27 -0.92
N THR A 130 14.35 -0.07 -0.64
CA THR A 130 13.16 0.43 -1.34
C THR A 130 13.49 0.72 -2.80
N GLN A 131 13.21 -0.24 -3.67
CA GLN A 131 13.39 -0.15 -5.11
C GLN A 131 12.51 -1.18 -5.83
N ILE A 132 12.35 -1.02 -7.14
CA ILE A 132 11.77 -2.03 -8.04
C ILE A 132 12.81 -2.37 -9.09
N ASP A 133 13.11 -3.66 -9.24
CA ASP A 133 14.09 -4.16 -10.20
C ASP A 133 13.34 -4.93 -11.29
N VAL A 134 13.38 -4.42 -12.52
CA VAL A 134 12.81 -5.09 -13.70
C VAL A 134 13.94 -5.81 -14.41
N VAL A 135 13.88 -7.14 -14.40
CA VAL A 135 14.85 -8.02 -15.06
C VAL A 135 14.20 -8.69 -16.27
N TRP A 136 14.83 -8.57 -17.43
CA TRP A 136 14.37 -9.17 -18.68
C TRP A 136 15.36 -10.23 -19.17
N PHE A 137 14.85 -11.41 -19.47
CA PHE A 137 15.62 -12.55 -19.99
C PHE A 137 15.24 -12.81 -21.46
N PRO A 138 15.98 -12.24 -22.44
CA PRO A 138 15.64 -12.38 -23.86
C PRO A 138 15.82 -13.82 -24.39
N GLU A 139 16.61 -14.65 -23.71
CA GLU A 139 16.96 -16.02 -24.11
C GLU A 139 16.38 -17.07 -23.14
N ASP A 140 15.23 -16.75 -22.54
CA ASP A 140 14.61 -17.47 -21.43
C ASP A 140 15.44 -17.43 -20.13
N ALA A 141 14.84 -17.88 -19.01
CA ALA A 141 15.46 -17.83 -17.68
C ALA A 141 16.75 -18.68 -17.53
N GLY A 142 17.12 -19.46 -18.55
CA GLY A 142 18.33 -20.28 -18.59
C GLY A 142 19.48 -19.68 -19.41
N GLY A 143 19.31 -18.51 -20.03
CA GLY A 143 20.36 -17.81 -20.77
C GLY A 143 21.30 -17.01 -19.86
N ASP A 144 22.55 -16.80 -20.30
CA ASP A 144 23.58 -16.07 -19.55
C ASP A 144 23.45 -14.54 -19.66
N ARG A 145 22.47 -14.04 -20.42
CA ARG A 145 22.25 -12.60 -20.64
C ARG A 145 20.89 -12.17 -20.10
N PHE A 146 20.90 -11.14 -19.27
CA PHE A 146 19.71 -10.42 -18.82
C PHE A 146 19.95 -8.92 -18.86
N ASP A 147 18.88 -8.17 -19.06
CA ASP A 147 18.87 -6.71 -18.89
C ASP A 147 18.19 -6.37 -17.57
N GLU A 148 18.79 -5.49 -16.77
CA GLU A 148 18.24 -5.04 -15.49
C GLU A 148 18.01 -3.53 -15.50
N LYS A 149 16.84 -3.11 -15.00
CA LYS A 149 16.50 -1.72 -14.77
C LYS A 149 15.97 -1.52 -13.36
N ILE A 150 16.66 -0.71 -12.58
CA ILE A 150 16.31 -0.36 -11.20
C ILE A 150 15.56 0.97 -11.17
N PHE A 151 14.46 1.01 -10.41
CA PHE A 151 13.64 2.19 -10.13
C PHE A 151 13.66 2.51 -8.63
N LYS A 152 13.86 3.79 -8.27
CA LYS A 152 13.96 4.26 -6.88
C LYS A 152 13.10 5.50 -6.67
N GLY A 153 12.89 5.86 -5.40
CA GLY A 153 12.09 7.01 -5.00
C GLY A 153 10.71 6.62 -4.49
N PRO A 154 9.75 7.55 -4.46
CA PRO A 154 8.45 7.31 -3.86
C PRO A 154 7.70 6.16 -4.54
N LEU A 155 7.03 5.33 -3.73
CA LEU A 155 6.42 4.07 -4.16
C LEU A 155 5.47 4.22 -5.36
N ALA A 156 4.62 5.25 -5.37
CA ALA A 156 3.72 5.50 -6.51
C ALA A 156 4.48 5.81 -7.81
N ARG A 157 5.57 6.59 -7.71
CA ARG A 157 6.39 6.98 -8.86
C ARG A 157 7.15 5.77 -9.41
N MET A 158 7.91 5.07 -8.57
CA MET A 158 8.70 3.93 -9.03
C MET A 158 7.82 2.81 -9.61
N THR A 159 6.63 2.58 -9.05
CA THR A 159 5.66 1.62 -9.61
C THR A 159 5.22 2.02 -11.01
N ARG A 160 4.87 3.29 -11.23
CA ARG A 160 4.45 3.78 -12.55
C ARG A 160 5.58 3.72 -13.56
N GLU A 161 6.76 4.19 -13.18
CA GLU A 161 7.93 4.18 -14.07
C GLU A 161 8.32 2.76 -14.48
N ALA A 162 8.24 1.79 -13.55
CA ALA A 162 8.48 0.38 -13.85
C ALA A 162 7.44 -0.19 -14.82
N LEU A 163 6.15 0.10 -14.60
CA LEU A 163 5.07 -0.35 -15.50
C LEU A 163 5.19 0.29 -16.89
N ASP A 164 5.43 1.59 -16.97
CA ASP A 164 5.66 2.31 -18.23
C ASP A 164 6.87 1.75 -18.98
N TYR A 165 7.94 1.42 -18.26
CA TYR A 165 9.12 0.79 -18.85
C TYR A 165 8.79 -0.58 -19.43
N ILE A 166 8.04 -1.43 -18.70
CA ILE A 166 7.61 -2.73 -19.20
C ILE A 166 6.73 -2.58 -20.45
N GLN A 167 5.77 -1.66 -20.41
CA GLN A 167 4.85 -1.42 -21.51
C GLN A 167 5.55 -0.94 -22.78
N ARG A 168 6.53 -0.03 -22.65
CA ARG A 168 7.23 0.53 -23.82
C ARG A 168 8.25 -0.43 -24.43
N ASN A 169 8.91 -1.25 -23.61
CA ASN A 169 10.08 -2.00 -24.05
C ASN A 169 9.80 -3.49 -24.31
N TYR A 170 8.76 -4.08 -23.70
CA TYR A 170 8.55 -5.53 -23.76
C TYR A 170 7.13 -5.97 -24.15
N LEU A 171 6.15 -5.07 -24.12
CA LEU A 171 4.82 -5.33 -24.67
C LEU A 171 4.79 -4.93 -26.16
N HIS A 172 4.95 -5.91 -27.04
CA HIS A 172 4.74 -5.76 -28.47
C HIS A 172 3.44 -6.47 -28.90
N GLU A 173 2.58 -5.78 -29.64
CA GLU A 173 1.48 -6.43 -30.38
C GLU A 173 2.06 -7.16 -31.60
N THR A 174 1.96 -8.48 -31.62
CA THR A 174 2.25 -9.28 -32.81
C THR A 174 1.02 -9.28 -33.72
N VAL A 175 1.04 -8.50 -34.80
CA VAL A 175 0.02 -8.58 -35.85
C VAL A 175 0.40 -9.68 -36.84
N VAL A 176 -0.28 -10.83 -36.77
CA VAL A 176 -0.15 -11.89 -37.78
C VAL A 176 -1.10 -11.56 -38.94
N LYS A 177 -0.55 -11.16 -40.10
CA LYS A 177 -1.34 -10.99 -41.32
C LYS A 177 -1.64 -12.35 -41.93
N HIS A 178 -2.93 -12.68 -42.10
CA HIS A 178 -3.35 -13.82 -42.91
C HIS A 178 -3.51 -13.37 -44.38
N PRO A 179 -3.00 -14.15 -45.36
CA PRO A 179 -3.27 -13.89 -46.78
C PRO A 179 -4.78 -13.99 -47.04
N GLY A 180 -5.31 -13.03 -47.81
CA GLY A 180 -6.68 -13.06 -48.33
C GLY A 180 -6.80 -13.89 -49.60
#